data_AF-A0A957A9M4-F1
#
_entry.id   AF-A0A957A9M4-F1
#
_cell.length_a   1.000
_cell.length_b   1.000
_cell.length_c   1.000
_cell.angle_alpha   90.00
_cell.angle_beta   90.00
_cell.angle_gamma   90.00
#
_symmetry.space_group_name_H-M   'P 1'
#
loop_
_entity.id
_entity.type
_entity.pdbx_description
1 polymer ?
#
loop_
_entity_poly.entity_id
_entity_poly.type
_entity_poly.pdbx_seq_one_letter_code
_entity_poly.pdbx_strand_id
1 'polypeptide(L)'
;MPPTYDGLSPEAVHAVAGLFRATATIEPYSPDGTKVYRLTAGGAADGVTILLWPSLARVDVTSVGNHGWVMKNVGRVEVVPGVEVVFRGTEDSGFLFVSINGWVNMVVG
;
A
#
# COMPACT_ATOMS: atom_id res chain seq x y z
N MET A 1 4.35 18.61 -5.96
CA MET A 1 3.19 17.81 -5.51
C MET A 1 3.57 16.34 -5.66
N PRO A 2 3.35 15.47 -4.67
CA PRO A 2 3.68 14.05 -4.80
C PRO A 2 2.89 13.41 -5.95
N PRO A 3 3.48 12.47 -6.70
CA PRO A 3 2.73 11.62 -7.62
C PRO A 3 1.48 11.05 -6.94
N THR A 4 0.34 11.26 -7.58
CA THR A 4 -0.97 10.89 -7.07
C THR A 4 -1.66 10.02 -8.11
N TYR A 5 -2.26 8.92 -7.67
CA TYR A 5 -2.90 7.93 -8.52
C TYR A 5 -4.33 7.69 -8.06
N ASP A 6 -5.22 7.44 -9.02
CA ASP A 6 -6.59 7.02 -8.73
C ASP A 6 -6.59 5.54 -8.34
N GLY A 7 -7.03 5.28 -7.10
CA GLY A 7 -7.07 3.96 -6.49
C GLY A 7 -5.77 3.16 -6.60
N LEU A 8 -5.91 1.84 -6.61
CA LEU A 8 -4.81 0.88 -6.77
C LEU A 8 -4.58 0.51 -8.23
N SER A 9 -4.42 1.51 -9.09
CA SER A 9 -4.10 1.34 -10.51
C SER A 9 -2.75 0.63 -10.73
N PRO A 10 -2.51 0.01 -11.90
CA PRO A 10 -1.21 -0.59 -12.23
C PRO A 10 -0.02 0.38 -12.03
N GLU A 11 -0.22 1.65 -12.34
CA GLU A 11 0.77 2.72 -12.15
C GLU A 11 1.03 2.97 -10.66
N ALA A 12 -0.02 2.98 -9.84
CA ALA A 12 0.12 3.09 -8.38
C ALA A 12 0.91 1.91 -7.81
N VAL A 13 0.58 0.68 -8.21
CA VAL A 13 1.29 -0.54 -7.78
C VAL A 13 2.78 -0.44 -8.13
N HIS A 14 3.10 -0.02 -9.36
CA HIS A 14 4.48 0.16 -9.79
C HIS A 14 5.21 1.25 -9.00
N ALA A 15 4.54 2.37 -8.73
CA ALA A 15 5.11 3.48 -7.96
C ALA A 15 5.40 3.09 -6.50
N VAL A 16 4.48 2.37 -5.85
CA VAL A 16 4.68 1.84 -4.49
C VAL A 16 5.84 0.84 -4.46
N ALA A 17 5.91 -0.07 -5.44
CA ALA A 17 7.03 -0.99 -5.58
C ALA A 17 8.38 -0.26 -5.72
N GLY A 18 8.41 0.78 -6.56
CA GLY A 18 9.57 1.64 -6.74
C GLY A 18 10.00 2.36 -5.45
N LEU A 19 9.04 2.88 -4.68
CA LEU A 19 9.31 3.56 -3.39
C LEU A 19 10.06 2.65 -2.42
N PHE A 20 9.62 1.41 -2.26
CA PHE A 20 10.22 0.45 -1.32
C PHE A 20 11.38 -0.36 -1.92
N ARG A 21 11.77 -0.08 -3.18
CA ARG A 21 12.75 -0.87 -3.95
C ARG A 21 12.42 -2.37 -3.92
N ALA A 22 11.12 -2.67 -3.94
CA ALA A 22 10.58 -4.01 -3.84
C ALA A 22 10.09 -4.48 -5.21
N THR A 23 10.13 -5.79 -5.43
CA THR A 23 9.43 -6.39 -6.57
C THR A 23 8.00 -6.70 -6.14
N ALA A 24 7.00 -6.21 -6.88
CA ALA A 24 5.62 -6.59 -6.67
C ALA A 24 5.39 -8.03 -7.19
N THR A 25 5.21 -8.99 -6.29
CA THR A 25 4.91 -10.38 -6.63
C THR A 25 3.40 -10.59 -6.71
N ILE A 26 2.93 -11.36 -7.68
CA ILE A 26 1.51 -11.70 -7.79
C ILE A 26 1.21 -12.87 -6.84
N GLU A 27 0.22 -12.70 -5.99
CA GLU A 27 -0.25 -13.77 -5.11
C GLU A 27 -1.05 -14.83 -5.90
N PRO A 28 -1.02 -16.10 -5.45
CA PRO A 28 -1.72 -17.19 -6.14
C PRO A 28 -3.24 -17.13 -5.98
N TYR A 29 -3.75 -16.33 -5.04
CA TYR A 29 -5.17 -16.12 -4.80
C TYR A 29 -5.64 -14.80 -5.39
N SER A 30 -6.90 -14.79 -5.77
CA SER A 30 -7.59 -13.62 -6.30
C SER A 30 -9.07 -13.70 -5.92
N PRO A 31 -9.70 -12.58 -5.51
CA PRO A 31 -11.12 -12.58 -5.17
C PRO A 31 -12.03 -12.77 -6.39
N ASP A 32 -11.61 -12.32 -7.58
CA ASP A 32 -12.45 -12.21 -8.78
C ASP A 32 -11.69 -12.41 -10.11
N GLY A 33 -10.47 -12.95 -10.05
CA GLY A 33 -9.56 -13.06 -11.18
C GLY A 33 -8.61 -11.87 -11.32
N THR A 34 -8.83 -10.76 -10.62
CA THR A 34 -7.91 -9.61 -10.59
C THR A 34 -6.66 -9.93 -9.76
N LYS A 35 -5.49 -9.53 -10.28
CA LYS A 35 -4.20 -9.77 -9.60
C LYS A 35 -4.15 -9.08 -8.24
N VAL A 36 -3.65 -9.79 -7.24
CA VAL A 36 -3.28 -9.25 -5.93
C VAL A 36 -1.76 -9.16 -5.87
N TYR A 37 -1.23 -8.04 -5.38
CA TYR A 37 0.20 -7.77 -5.38
C TYR A 37 0.75 -7.74 -3.96
N ARG A 38 1.76 -8.55 -3.68
CA ARG A 38 2.56 -8.48 -2.45
C ARG A 38 3.84 -7.69 -2.72
N LEU A 39 4.14 -6.78 -1.79
CA LEU A 39 5.40 -6.07 -1.72
C LEU A 39 6.01 -6.31 -0.35
N THR A 40 7.20 -6.90 -0.31
CA THR A 40 8.01 -6.96 0.91
C THR A 40 8.97 -5.79 0.88
N ALA A 41 8.78 -4.83 1.79
CA ALA A 41 9.64 -3.67 1.87
C ALA A 41 11.05 -4.09 2.30
N GLY A 42 12.06 -3.49 1.66
CA GLY A 42 13.46 -3.70 2.03
C GLY A 42 14.06 -2.54 2.80
N GLY A 43 15.27 -2.71 3.31
CA GLY A 43 16.03 -1.64 3.96
C GLY A 43 15.53 -1.33 5.37
N ALA A 44 15.27 -0.06 5.68
CA ALA A 44 14.82 0.36 7.01
C ALA A 44 13.37 -0.04 7.33
N ALA A 45 12.59 -0.41 6.33
CA ALA A 45 11.24 -0.97 6.47
C ALA A 45 11.22 -2.50 6.41
N ASP A 46 12.37 -3.16 6.65
CA ASP A 46 12.47 -4.62 6.57
C ASP A 46 11.42 -5.31 7.45
N GLY A 47 10.78 -6.32 6.88
CA GLY A 47 9.68 -7.05 7.50
C GLY A 47 8.32 -6.34 7.49
N VAL A 48 8.18 -5.17 6.86
CA VAL A 48 6.87 -4.66 6.44
C VAL A 48 6.44 -5.34 5.15
N THR A 49 5.26 -5.96 5.16
CA THR A 49 4.61 -6.52 3.97
C THR A 49 3.37 -5.71 3.65
N ILE A 50 3.23 -5.32 2.38
CA ILE A 50 2.09 -4.59 1.84
C ILE A 50 1.41 -5.52 0.82
N LEU A 51 0.11 -5.78 0.99
CA LEU A 51 -0.74 -6.43 0.01
C LEU A 51 -1.67 -5.39 -0.61
N LEU A 52 -1.63 -5.26 -1.92
CA LEU A 52 -2.51 -4.39 -2.70
C LEU A 52 -3.57 -5.26 -3.38
N TRP A 53 -4.84 -4.96 -3.13
CA TRP A 53 -6.01 -5.64 -3.67
C TRP A 53 -6.80 -4.69 -4.59
N PRO A 54 -6.42 -4.54 -5.87
CA PRO A 54 -7.04 -3.57 -6.76
C PRO A 54 -8.55 -3.70 -6.90
N SER A 55 -9.07 -4.91 -7.13
CA SER A 55 -10.51 -5.11 -7.31
C SER A 55 -11.35 -4.87 -6.06
N LEU A 56 -10.73 -4.91 -4.88
CA LEU A 56 -11.41 -4.65 -3.61
C LEU A 56 -11.17 -3.22 -3.10
N ALA A 57 -10.41 -2.39 -3.83
CA ALA A 57 -9.91 -1.10 -3.36
C ALA A 57 -9.36 -1.20 -1.93
N ARG A 58 -8.51 -2.21 -1.67
CA ARG A 58 -8.08 -2.56 -0.31
C ARG A 58 -6.57 -2.72 -0.22
N VAL A 59 -6.01 -2.29 0.91
CA VAL A 59 -4.60 -2.47 1.25
C VAL A 59 -4.50 -3.13 2.61
N ASP A 60 -3.69 -4.19 2.69
CA ASP A 60 -3.28 -4.77 3.96
C ASP A 60 -1.80 -4.48 4.20
N VAL A 61 -1.44 -4.08 5.40
CA VAL A 61 -0.05 -3.86 5.81
C VAL A 61 0.19 -4.66 7.06
N THR A 62 1.27 -5.44 7.09
CA THR A 62 1.72 -6.16 8.29
C THR A 62 3.17 -5.81 8.57
N SER A 63 3.52 -5.65 9.84
CA SER A 63 4.91 -5.46 10.29
C SER A 63 5.35 -6.58 11.22
N VAL A 64 6.67 -6.75 11.38
CA VAL A 64 7.26 -7.65 12.39
C VAL A 64 6.71 -7.27 13.77
N GLY A 65 6.18 -8.25 14.51
CA GLY A 65 5.51 -8.03 15.80
C GLY A 65 3.98 -8.19 15.79
N ASN A 66 3.40 -8.64 14.67
CA ASN A 66 1.99 -9.09 14.55
C ASN A 66 0.91 -7.99 14.54
N HIS A 67 1.30 -6.74 14.25
CA HIS A 67 0.34 -5.67 14.00
C HIS A 67 -0.01 -5.62 12.52
N GLY A 68 -1.32 -5.60 12.23
CA GLY A 68 -1.87 -5.56 10.88
C GLY A 68 -2.84 -4.40 10.73
N TRP A 69 -2.69 -3.64 9.63
CA TRP A 69 -3.59 -2.57 9.24
C TRP A 69 -4.29 -2.98 7.96
N VAL A 70 -5.59 -2.75 7.91
CA VAL A 70 -6.41 -3.03 6.73
C VAL A 70 -7.19 -1.78 6.40
N MET A 71 -6.89 -1.17 5.26
CA MET A 71 -7.66 -0.06 4.72
C MET A 71 -8.53 -0.54 3.57
N LYS A 72 -9.82 -0.22 3.62
CA LYS A 72 -10.80 -0.50 2.57
C LYS A 72 -11.16 0.80 1.85
N ASN A 73 -11.79 0.68 0.68
CA ASN A 73 -12.26 1.80 -0.13
C ASN A 73 -11.14 2.81 -0.45
N VAL A 74 -9.94 2.33 -0.78
CA VAL A 74 -8.82 3.16 -1.21
C VAL A 74 -9.17 3.83 -2.54
N GLY A 75 -9.44 5.13 -2.46
CA GLY A 75 -9.80 5.96 -3.62
C GLY A 75 -8.60 6.67 -4.24
N ARG A 76 -7.53 6.90 -3.46
CA ARG A 76 -6.34 7.62 -3.94
C ARG A 76 -5.07 7.09 -3.29
N VAL A 77 -3.99 7.07 -4.06
CA VAL A 77 -2.65 6.72 -3.59
C VAL A 77 -1.71 7.88 -3.87
N GLU A 78 -1.05 8.38 -2.82
CA GLU A 78 -0.04 9.42 -2.90
C GLU A 78 1.31 8.82 -2.57
N VAL A 79 2.27 8.90 -3.50
CA VAL A 79 3.63 8.43 -3.27
C VAL A 79 4.52 9.65 -3.05
N VAL A 80 5.05 9.80 -1.84
CA VAL A 80 6.02 10.85 -1.50
C VAL A 80 7.42 10.27 -1.73
N PRO A 81 8.14 10.69 -2.78
CA PRO A 81 9.38 10.03 -3.18
C PRO A 81 10.43 10.04 -2.07
N GLY A 82 10.94 8.85 -1.74
CA GLY A 82 11.95 8.68 -0.69
C GLY A 82 11.45 8.90 0.74
N VAL A 83 10.13 8.96 0.95
CA VAL A 83 9.53 9.16 2.27
C VAL A 83 8.50 8.07 2.57
N GLU A 84 7.36 8.08 1.89
CA GLU A 84 6.23 7.21 2.25
C GLU A 84 5.20 7.10 1.14
N VAL A 85 4.34 6.09 1.25
CA VAL A 85 3.07 6.03 0.51
C VAL A 85 1.93 6.34 1.47
N VAL A 86 0.96 7.11 1.01
CA VAL A 86 -0.30 7.39 1.71
C VAL A 86 -1.45 6.85 0.88
N PHE A 87 -2.17 5.88 1.43
CA PHE A 87 -3.43 5.37 0.91
C PHE A 87 -4.56 6.17 1.55
N ARG A 88 -5.41 6.79 0.73
CA ARG A 88 -6.55 7.58 1.18
C ARG A 88 -7.86 6.88 0.82
N GLY A 89 -8.79 6.92 1.77
CA GLY A 89 -10.14 6.40 1.56
C GLY A 89 -10.92 7.31 0.61
N THR A 90 -11.97 6.76 0.01
CA THR A 90 -13.00 7.58 -0.62
C THR A 90 -13.66 8.48 0.43
N GLU A 91 -14.12 9.67 0.03
CA GLU A 91 -14.91 10.59 0.89
C GLU A 91 -14.20 11.04 2.18
N ASP A 92 -12.87 11.24 2.15
CA ASP A 92 -12.06 11.73 3.27
C ASP A 92 -12.16 10.88 4.56
N SER A 93 -12.51 9.60 4.43
CA SER A 93 -12.71 8.61 5.52
C SER A 93 -11.44 8.21 6.30
N GLY A 94 -10.35 8.95 6.14
CA GLY A 94 -9.05 8.69 6.78
C GLY A 94 -7.96 8.24 5.80
N PHE A 95 -6.83 7.85 6.35
CA PHE A 95 -5.65 7.44 5.59
C PHE A 95 -4.79 6.41 6.34
N LEU A 96 -4.12 5.57 5.56
CA LEU A 96 -3.06 4.67 6.00
C LEU A 96 -1.77 5.11 5.32
N PHE A 97 -0.71 5.36 6.08
CA PHE A 97 0.61 5.58 5.49
C PHE A 97 1.60 4.51 5.89
N VAL A 98 2.53 4.25 4.97
CA VAL A 98 3.68 3.36 5.17
C VAL A 98 4.93 4.10 4.73
N SER A 99 5.84 4.33 5.67
CA SER A 99 7.10 5.03 5.44
C SER A 99 8.24 4.07 5.13
N ILE A 100 9.22 4.53 4.34
CA ILE A 100 10.41 3.75 3.96
C ILE A 100 11.31 3.38 5.16
N ASN A 101 11.10 4.01 6.31
CA ASN A 101 11.76 3.69 7.58
C ASN A 101 10.95 2.71 8.47
N GLY A 102 9.91 2.09 7.92
CA GLY A 102 9.12 1.04 8.59
C GLY A 102 7.97 1.54 9.45
N TRP A 103 7.77 2.85 9.54
CA TRP A 103 6.63 3.40 10.29
C TRP A 103 5.34 3.19 9.53
N VAL A 104 4.35 2.63 10.22
CA VAL A 104 2.99 2.42 9.72
C VAL A 104 2.03 3.07 10.69
N ASN A 105 1.10 3.86 10.17
CA ASN A 105 0.02 4.40 10.98
C ASN A 105 -1.24 4.56 10.14
N MET A 106 -2.38 4.43 10.81
CA MET A 106 -3.69 4.57 10.22
C MET A 106 -4.51 5.53 11.04
N VAL A 107 -5.06 6.54 10.38
CA VAL A 107 -6.05 7.46 10.95
C VAL A 107 -7.39 7.11 10.33
N VAL A 108 -8.35 6.74 11.16
CA VAL A 108 -9.73 6.44 10.74
C VAL A 108 -10.58 7.68 11.04
N GLY A 109 -11.37 8.11 10.05
CA GLY A 109 -12.35 9.19 10.19
C GLY A 109 -13.66 8.74 10.83
#